data_AF-A0A448Z2L5-F1
#
_entry.id   AF-A0A448Z2L5-F1
#
_cell.length_a   1.000
_cell.length_b   1.000
_cell.length_c   1.000
_cell.angle_alpha   90.00
_cell.angle_beta   90.00
_cell.angle_gamma   90.00
#
_symmetry.space_group_name_H-M   'P 1'
#
loop_
_entity.id
_entity.type
_entity.pdbx_description
1 polymer ?
#
loop_
_entity_poly.entity_id
_entity_poly.type
_entity_poly.pdbx_seq_one_letter_code
_entity_poly.pdbx_strand_id
1 'polypeptide(L)'
;MVEGPGATRNGCKVQPVVGLVLRDFTIQKPCGKSDEDKKKVELEGRRLESAFSVGKEVFLLLGPVCFNEKNGNTVEEQEQRRSEFDTKPIAIRLHFGMNGVLTVRKLGGPSRLSPWRRNDKSLPKCTIKFSKSDSVDGKKSNRSISDTNETVVIETVSSTCTVVSSVVARSKLNRLQRKDVCADATTFEPELVLEDIFEKRSTAMVCDAILDQERFPGVGNIIKIEGLHKAGVHPRRLVETLSREELKRTILECRAYAMGWLSTGRAPAKQVYNRTKCGSCNVGRVRMVKMGKDLSRVTFWCEKCQPFAGMDVAKPRTRVLQNKTSINVTVPEVHAPPVLTSCCPQHGSKTVVLRRVRKAASPNINRLFRTCKVQGCPYFSWADSHLPLCGCHIKTILRVSKTERTGGRWFLSCAAASSRSHKSQKSNGCAFFQWVTPGQMAPLQGLSPLS
;
A
#
# COMPACT_ATOMS: atom_id res chain seq x y z
N MET A 1 -0.90 5.34 9.55
CA MET A 1 -1.55 4.87 8.32
C MET A 1 -2.63 5.84 7.96
N VAL A 2 -2.55 6.40 6.76
CA VAL A 2 -3.56 7.31 6.22
C VAL A 2 -4.33 6.57 5.14
N GLU A 3 -5.62 6.40 5.38
CA GLU A 3 -6.61 6.02 4.36
C GLU A 3 -7.62 7.18 4.24
N GLY A 4 -8.76 6.98 3.60
CA GLY A 4 -9.80 8.01 3.42
C GLY A 4 -10.12 8.82 4.69
N PRO A 5 -10.37 8.16 5.85
CA PRO A 5 -10.66 8.86 7.10
C PRO A 5 -9.52 9.78 7.55
N GLY A 6 -8.28 9.37 7.35
CA GLY A 6 -7.11 10.17 7.74
C GLY A 6 -6.91 11.39 6.85
N ALA A 7 -7.12 11.24 5.53
CA ALA A 7 -7.07 12.35 4.58
C ALA A 7 -8.20 13.35 4.84
N THR A 8 -9.43 12.85 5.05
CA THR A 8 -10.60 13.66 5.39
C THR A 8 -10.38 14.50 6.64
N ARG A 9 -9.90 13.88 7.73
CA ARG A 9 -9.55 14.62 8.96
C ARG A 9 -8.45 15.66 8.74
N ASN A 10 -7.46 15.34 7.91
CA ASN A 10 -6.42 16.32 7.57
C ASN A 10 -7.00 17.50 6.79
N GLY A 11 -7.93 17.27 5.87
CA GLY A 11 -8.70 18.33 5.21
C GLY A 11 -9.51 19.19 6.18
N CYS A 12 -10.23 18.57 7.13
CA CYS A 12 -11.00 19.30 8.15
C CYS A 12 -10.13 20.23 9.00
N LYS A 13 -8.89 19.83 9.33
CA LYS A 13 -7.96 20.69 10.09
C LYS A 13 -7.59 21.98 9.37
N VAL A 14 -7.70 22.00 8.04
CA VAL A 14 -7.34 23.17 7.21
C VAL A 14 -8.51 24.14 7.07
N GLN A 15 -9.75 23.74 7.38
CA GLN A 15 -10.92 24.61 7.28
C GLN A 15 -10.75 25.98 7.98
N PRO A 16 -10.19 26.08 9.20
CA PRO A 16 -9.96 27.38 9.86
C PRO A 16 -8.95 28.30 9.15
N VAL A 17 -8.23 27.81 8.15
CA VAL A 17 -7.25 28.56 7.35
C VAL A 17 -7.89 29.17 6.10
N VAL A 18 -9.07 28.68 5.70
CA VAL A 18 -9.79 29.18 4.52
C VAL A 18 -10.09 30.68 4.70
N GLY A 19 -9.88 31.45 3.63
CA GLY A 19 -10.00 32.89 3.60
C GLY A 19 -8.69 33.65 3.88
N LEU A 20 -7.65 32.98 4.39
CA LEU A 20 -6.33 33.58 4.63
C LEU A 20 -5.47 33.63 3.35
N VAL A 21 -4.47 34.51 3.35
CA VAL A 21 -3.55 34.73 2.23
C VAL A 21 -2.27 33.92 2.42
N LEU A 22 -1.84 33.22 1.37
CA LEU A 22 -0.60 32.44 1.33
C LEU A 22 0.61 33.40 1.38
N ARG A 23 1.43 33.27 2.41
CA ARG A 23 2.63 34.11 2.63
C ARG A 23 3.94 33.40 2.34
N ASP A 24 3.97 32.09 2.47
CA ASP A 24 5.18 31.30 2.23
C ASP A 24 4.79 29.85 1.92
N PHE A 25 5.49 29.26 0.96
CA PHE A 25 5.34 27.88 0.55
C PHE A 25 6.72 27.25 0.34
N THR A 26 7.03 26.24 1.13
CA THR A 26 8.30 25.53 1.06
C THR A 26 8.08 24.02 1.01
N ILE A 27 8.76 23.34 0.08
CA ILE A 27 8.89 21.87 0.06
C ILE A 27 10.36 21.52 0.28
N GLN A 28 10.68 20.92 1.42
CA GLN A 28 12.01 20.37 1.70
C GLN A 28 12.17 19.03 0.97
N LYS A 29 13.20 18.92 0.13
CA LYS A 29 13.61 17.64 -0.50
C LYS A 29 14.42 16.79 0.51
N PRO A 30 14.48 15.45 0.36
CA PRO A 30 15.33 14.59 1.17
C PRO A 30 16.81 14.95 1.01
N CYS A 31 17.61 14.73 2.07
CA CYS A 31 19.06 14.99 2.06
C CYS A 31 19.76 14.22 0.92
N GLY A 32 20.57 14.92 0.10
CA GLY A 32 21.42 14.31 -0.95
C GLY A 32 21.03 14.55 -2.42
N LYS A 33 20.11 15.47 -2.71
CA LYS A 33 19.86 15.95 -4.09
C LYS A 33 20.25 17.42 -4.19
N SER A 34 21.05 17.76 -5.22
CA SER A 34 21.56 19.12 -5.47
C SER A 34 20.42 20.13 -5.68
N ASP A 35 20.74 21.38 -5.37
CA ASP A 35 19.85 22.54 -5.33
C ASP A 35 19.67 23.17 -6.73
N GLU A 36 19.76 22.36 -7.79
CA GLU A 36 19.53 22.80 -9.16
C GLU A 36 18.06 22.56 -9.54
N ASP A 37 17.48 23.54 -10.24
CA ASP A 37 16.05 23.72 -10.53
C ASP A 37 15.16 24.21 -9.37
N LYS A 38 15.51 25.38 -8.81
CA LYS A 38 14.53 26.25 -8.13
C LYS A 38 13.69 27.01 -9.17
N LYS A 39 12.72 26.36 -9.80
CA LYS A 39 11.54 27.10 -10.28
C LYS A 39 10.72 27.42 -9.03
N LYS A 40 11.02 28.54 -8.37
CA LYS A 40 10.21 29.08 -7.27
C LYS A 40 8.87 29.45 -7.89
N VAL A 41 7.90 28.52 -7.87
CA VAL A 41 6.54 28.84 -8.27
C VAL A 41 6.06 29.89 -7.27
N GLU A 42 5.84 31.11 -7.74
CA GLU A 42 5.36 32.20 -6.90
C GLU A 42 3.88 31.94 -6.59
N LEU A 43 3.66 31.28 -5.46
CA LEU A 43 2.33 30.96 -4.94
C LEU A 43 1.85 32.01 -3.93
N GLU A 44 2.77 32.86 -3.47
CA GLU A 44 2.54 33.88 -2.46
C GLU A 44 1.49 34.91 -2.95
N GLY A 45 0.77 35.54 -2.02
CA GLY A 45 -0.28 36.50 -2.31
C GLY A 45 -1.64 35.90 -2.70
N ARG A 46 -1.74 34.58 -2.90
CA ARG A 46 -3.02 33.92 -3.23
C ARG A 46 -3.86 33.65 -1.99
N ARG A 47 -5.16 33.96 -2.06
CA ARG A 47 -6.12 33.61 -1.00
C ARG A 47 -6.50 32.13 -1.07
N LEU A 48 -6.57 31.45 0.07
CA LEU A 48 -7.14 30.11 0.17
C LEU A 48 -8.66 30.20 0.08
N GLU A 49 -9.23 29.89 -1.08
CA GLU A 49 -10.67 29.98 -1.33
C GLU A 49 -11.44 28.82 -0.70
N SER A 50 -10.87 27.61 -0.76
CA SER A 50 -11.48 26.42 -0.18
C SER A 50 -10.44 25.34 0.07
N ALA A 51 -10.78 24.40 0.95
CA ALA A 51 -10.01 23.19 1.17
C ALA A 51 -10.97 22.00 1.18
N PHE A 52 -10.62 20.91 0.50
CA PHE A 52 -11.45 19.70 0.49
C PHE A 52 -10.58 18.45 0.39
N SER A 53 -11.16 17.31 0.71
CA SER A 53 -10.54 16.01 0.52
C SER A 53 -11.37 15.16 -0.42
N VAL A 54 -10.70 14.33 -1.21
CA VAL A 54 -11.36 13.28 -1.98
C VAL A 54 -10.45 12.05 -2.05
N GLY A 55 -10.99 10.92 -1.61
CA GLY A 55 -10.25 9.69 -1.36
C GLY A 55 -9.14 9.88 -0.34
N LYS A 56 -7.88 9.73 -0.77
CA LYS A 56 -6.69 9.80 0.10
C LYS A 56 -5.92 11.11 -0.05
N GLU A 57 -6.57 12.11 -0.63
CA GLU A 57 -5.94 13.36 -1.05
C GLU A 57 -6.64 14.55 -0.42
N VAL A 58 -5.87 15.61 -0.19
CA VAL A 58 -6.37 16.91 0.28
C VAL A 58 -5.95 17.96 -0.73
N PHE A 59 -6.88 18.81 -1.11
CA PHE A 59 -6.70 19.90 -2.06
C PHE A 59 -6.92 21.23 -1.34
N LEU A 60 -5.99 22.16 -1.52
CA LEU A 60 -6.09 23.54 -1.05
C LEU A 60 -6.23 24.43 -2.28
N LEU A 61 -7.43 24.95 -2.52
CA LEU A 61 -7.74 25.77 -3.68
C LEU A 61 -7.32 27.21 -3.43
N LEU A 62 -6.36 27.68 -4.22
CA LEU A 62 -5.83 29.03 -4.14
C LEU A 62 -6.37 29.85 -5.31
N GLY A 63 -6.91 31.02 -4.99
CA GLY A 63 -7.35 31.97 -6.00
C GLY A 63 -6.21 32.55 -6.84
N PRO A 64 -6.52 33.50 -7.73
CA PRO A 64 -5.53 34.38 -8.35
C PRO A 64 -4.70 35.11 -7.29
N VAL A 65 -3.53 35.64 -7.68
CA VAL A 65 -2.70 36.45 -6.79
C VAL A 65 -3.45 37.72 -6.41
N CYS A 66 -3.61 37.97 -5.10
CA CYS A 66 -4.13 39.23 -4.59
C CYS A 66 -2.98 40.23 -4.51
N PHE A 67 -2.97 41.24 -5.37
CA PHE A 67 -2.04 42.35 -5.28
C PHE A 67 -2.59 43.41 -4.32
N ASN A 68 -1.76 43.83 -3.36
CA ASN A 68 -2.06 44.97 -2.50
C ASN A 68 -1.30 46.20 -3.02
N GLU A 69 -1.91 47.39 -2.92
CA GLU A 69 -1.35 48.72 -3.26
C GLU A 69 -0.10 49.13 -2.44
N LYS A 70 0.52 48.20 -1.71
CA LYS A 70 1.59 48.46 -0.74
C LYS A 70 2.97 48.74 -1.37
N ASN A 71 3.19 48.28 -2.58
CA ASN A 71 4.33 48.72 -3.38
C ASN A 71 3.80 49.89 -4.19
N GLY A 72 4.35 51.11 -4.02
CA GLY A 72 3.87 52.37 -4.60
C GLY A 72 3.83 52.47 -6.14
N ASN A 73 3.68 51.34 -6.82
CA ASN A 73 3.30 51.18 -8.21
C ASN A 73 1.78 51.34 -8.33
N THR A 74 1.34 52.08 -9.34
CA THR A 74 -0.08 52.20 -9.69
C THR A 74 -0.69 50.84 -10.06
N VAL A 75 -2.01 50.70 -9.93
CA VAL A 75 -2.76 49.48 -10.32
C VAL A 75 -2.42 49.08 -11.76
N GLU A 76 -2.21 50.06 -12.63
CA GLU A 76 -1.84 49.89 -14.05
C GLU A 76 -0.44 49.27 -14.23
N GLU A 77 0.56 49.67 -13.44
CA GLU A 77 1.92 49.10 -13.48
C GLU A 77 1.97 47.67 -12.95
N GLN A 78 1.11 47.33 -11.99
CA GLN A 78 0.98 45.97 -11.47
C GLN A 78 0.25 45.06 -12.47
N GLU A 79 -0.73 45.59 -13.20
CA GLU A 79 -1.43 44.85 -14.26
C GLU A 79 -0.54 44.55 -15.47
N GLN A 80 0.36 45.45 -15.85
CA GLN A 80 1.32 45.21 -16.93
C GLN A 80 2.38 44.14 -16.60
N ARG A 81 2.64 43.88 -15.31
CA ARG A 81 3.55 42.82 -14.84
C ARG A 81 2.85 41.48 -14.59
N ARG A 82 1.53 41.38 -14.78
CA ARG A 82 0.79 40.12 -14.56
C ARG A 82 1.30 39.06 -15.50
N SER A 83 1.88 38.00 -14.93
CA SER A 83 2.05 36.77 -15.69
C SER A 83 0.67 36.11 -15.89
N GLU A 84 0.50 35.37 -16.98
CA GLU A 84 -0.70 34.54 -17.20
C GLU A 84 -0.92 33.54 -16.02
N PHE A 85 0.14 33.21 -15.30
CA PHE A 85 0.09 32.33 -14.14
C PHE A 85 -0.59 33.00 -12.93
N ASP A 86 -0.43 34.31 -12.75
CA ASP A 86 -0.95 35.05 -11.58
C ASP A 86 -2.47 35.22 -11.62
N THR A 87 -3.05 35.22 -12.80
CA THR A 87 -4.49 35.43 -13.02
C THR A 87 -5.31 34.15 -12.85
N LYS A 88 -4.68 32.96 -12.93
CA LYS A 88 -5.40 31.69 -12.89
C LYS A 88 -5.42 31.09 -11.48
N PRO A 89 -6.57 30.58 -10.99
CA PRO A 89 -6.64 29.84 -9.74
C PRO A 89 -5.98 28.46 -9.87
N ILE A 90 -5.33 28.02 -8.79
CA ILE A 90 -4.55 26.79 -8.72
C ILE A 90 -4.96 25.98 -7.48
N ALA A 91 -4.42 24.77 -7.32
CA ALA A 91 -4.61 23.98 -6.13
C ALA A 91 -3.32 23.32 -5.67
N ILE A 92 -3.06 23.33 -4.37
CA ILE A 92 -2.05 22.49 -3.75
C ILE A 92 -2.68 21.12 -3.48
N ARG A 93 -2.16 20.08 -4.12
CA ARG A 93 -2.55 18.68 -3.93
C ARG A 93 -1.59 18.00 -2.98
N LEU A 94 -2.12 17.51 -1.86
CA LEU A 94 -1.43 16.74 -0.84
C LEU A 94 -1.91 15.29 -0.88
N HIS A 95 -0.98 14.35 -1.01
CA HIS A 95 -1.26 12.92 -0.88
C HIS A 95 -0.36 12.31 0.19
N PHE A 96 -0.96 11.57 1.13
CA PHE A 96 -0.29 11.10 2.34
C PHE A 96 0.18 9.66 2.20
N GLY A 97 1.47 9.43 2.46
CA GLY A 97 2.03 8.08 2.55
C GLY A 97 1.57 7.33 3.81
N MET A 98 2.11 6.12 4.02
CA MET A 98 1.76 5.27 5.17
C MET A 98 1.89 5.98 6.53
N ASN A 99 2.86 6.88 6.63
CA ASN A 99 3.18 7.65 7.83
C ASN A 99 2.88 9.15 7.67
N GLY A 100 2.06 9.50 6.69
CA GLY A 100 1.66 10.88 6.39
C GLY A 100 0.99 11.56 7.58
N VAL A 101 1.38 12.79 7.86
CA VAL A 101 0.76 13.63 8.92
C VAL A 101 0.60 15.04 8.39
N LEU A 102 -0.53 15.68 8.75
CA LEU A 102 -0.76 17.11 8.61
C LEU A 102 -1.07 17.72 9.96
N THR A 103 -0.40 18.83 10.27
CA THR A 103 -0.64 19.65 11.45
C THR A 103 -0.91 21.09 11.04
N VAL A 104 -1.80 21.74 11.78
CA VAL A 104 -2.10 23.18 11.65
C VAL A 104 -1.85 23.81 13.01
N ARG A 105 -1.10 24.92 13.04
CA ARG A 105 -0.75 25.65 14.27
C ARG A 105 -0.59 27.14 14.00
N LYS A 106 -0.68 27.97 15.03
CA LYS A 106 -0.19 29.35 14.94
C LYS A 106 1.35 29.37 14.92
N LEU A 107 1.93 30.32 14.19
CA LEU A 107 3.37 30.59 14.22
C LEU A 107 3.77 30.96 15.66
N GLY A 108 4.95 30.52 16.11
CA GLY A 108 5.37 30.61 17.52
C GLY A 108 4.72 29.58 18.46
N GLY A 109 3.58 28.98 18.09
CA GLY A 109 2.95 27.91 18.87
C GLY A 109 3.74 26.58 18.82
N PRO A 110 3.64 25.73 19.86
CA PRO A 110 4.39 24.48 19.94
C PRO A 110 4.02 23.55 18.77
N SER A 111 5.04 22.89 18.19
CA SER A 111 4.81 21.91 17.13
C SER A 111 3.96 20.76 17.65
N ARG A 112 2.83 20.53 16.98
CA ARG A 112 1.94 19.39 17.25
C ARG A 112 2.42 18.09 16.62
N LEU A 113 3.57 18.09 15.95
CA LEU A 113 4.23 16.87 15.49
C LEU A 113 4.81 16.12 16.70
N SER A 114 4.64 14.81 16.69
CA SER A 114 5.29 13.92 17.66
C SER A 114 6.81 14.12 17.65
N PRO A 115 7.50 14.12 18.81
CA PRO A 115 8.93 14.44 18.91
C PRO A 115 9.83 13.68 17.93
N TRP A 116 9.60 12.36 17.76
CA TRP A 116 10.38 11.52 16.85
C TRP A 116 10.25 11.89 15.36
N ARG A 117 9.20 12.63 14.98
CA ARG A 117 9.01 13.13 13.60
C ARG A 117 9.64 14.50 13.36
N ARG A 118 9.93 15.26 14.41
CA ARG A 118 10.52 16.61 14.29
C ARG A 118 11.94 16.51 13.74
N ASN A 119 12.70 15.53 14.21
CA ASN A 119 14.11 15.32 13.88
C ASN A 119 14.33 14.39 12.67
N ASP A 120 13.25 13.87 12.08
CA ASP A 120 13.35 12.99 10.92
C ASP A 120 13.69 13.80 9.65
N LYS A 121 14.97 13.73 9.27
CA LYS A 121 15.51 14.37 8.05
C LYS A 121 15.24 13.56 6.77
N SER A 122 14.68 12.35 6.89
CA SER A 122 14.49 11.44 5.76
C SER A 122 13.19 11.70 4.97
N LEU A 123 12.33 12.59 5.46
CA LEU A 123 10.99 12.79 4.94
C LEU A 123 10.84 14.18 4.32
N PRO A 124 10.22 14.30 3.14
CA PRO A 124 9.90 15.60 2.60
C PRO A 124 8.92 16.30 3.54
N LYS A 125 9.28 17.51 3.95
CA LYS A 125 8.45 18.39 4.77
C LYS A 125 7.90 19.48 3.87
N CYS A 126 6.58 19.59 3.78
CA CYS A 126 5.96 20.75 3.13
C CYS A 126 5.37 21.66 4.21
N THR A 127 5.77 22.93 4.16
CA THR A 127 5.35 24.00 5.07
C THR A 127 4.63 25.06 4.26
N ILE A 128 3.44 25.43 4.71
CA ILE A 128 2.59 26.42 4.05
C ILE A 128 2.15 27.42 5.11
N LYS A 129 2.46 28.70 4.93
CA LYS A 129 2.12 29.76 5.90
C LYS A 129 1.03 30.65 5.33
N PHE A 130 0.01 30.91 6.14
CA PHE A 130 -1.10 31.79 5.82
C PHE A 130 -1.23 32.87 6.88
N SER A 131 -1.66 34.07 6.49
CA SER A 131 -2.03 35.12 7.45
C SER A 131 -3.20 35.94 6.91
N LYS A 132 -3.79 36.79 7.75
CA LYS A 132 -4.79 37.76 7.28
C LYS A 132 -4.17 38.68 6.23
N SER A 133 -5.00 39.16 5.30
CA SER A 133 -4.62 40.29 4.46
C SER A 133 -4.40 41.50 5.36
N ASP A 134 -3.36 42.28 5.07
CA ASP A 134 -3.11 43.50 5.83
C ASP A 134 -4.33 44.42 5.65
N SER A 135 -4.92 44.88 6.76
CA SER A 135 -6.11 45.73 6.76
C SER A 135 -5.86 47.05 5.99
N VAL A 136 -6.88 47.48 5.26
CA VAL A 136 -6.94 48.69 4.40
C VAL A 136 -7.06 49.99 5.22
N ASP A 137 -7.12 49.91 6.55
CA ASP A 137 -7.14 51.11 7.39
C ASP A 137 -5.78 51.82 7.32
N GLY A 138 -5.73 52.90 6.52
CA GLY A 138 -4.56 53.68 6.10
C GLY A 138 -3.73 54.37 7.21
N LYS A 139 -3.64 53.79 8.41
CA LYS A 139 -2.65 54.20 9.40
C LYS A 139 -1.37 53.40 9.19
N LYS A 140 -0.38 54.06 8.57
CA LYS A 140 1.02 53.64 8.51
C LYS A 140 1.51 53.28 9.92
N SER A 141 1.50 52.00 10.29
CA SER A 141 2.33 51.53 11.38
C SER A 141 3.64 51.06 10.78
N ASN A 142 4.74 51.74 11.13
CA ASN A 142 6.12 51.37 10.85
C ASN A 142 6.53 50.12 11.67
N ARG A 143 5.70 49.07 11.65
CA ARG A 143 5.96 47.81 12.35
C ARG A 143 6.71 46.89 11.41
N SER A 144 7.97 46.64 11.75
CA SER A 144 8.74 45.50 11.27
C SER A 144 7.88 44.23 11.32
N ILE A 145 8.05 43.35 10.33
CA ILE A 145 7.45 42.01 10.19
C ILE A 145 7.66 41.23 11.49
N SER A 146 6.77 41.45 12.46
CA SER A 146 6.81 40.90 13.82
C SER A 146 5.42 40.47 14.28
N ASP A 147 4.41 40.50 13.38
CA ASP A 147 3.08 39.93 13.58
C ASP A 147 3.11 38.40 13.48
N THR A 148 3.85 37.81 14.41
CA THR A 148 4.02 36.37 14.59
C THR A 148 2.76 35.71 15.19
N ASN A 149 1.82 36.48 15.76
CA ASN A 149 0.67 35.94 16.49
C ASN A 149 -0.54 35.54 15.63
N GLU A 150 -0.66 36.01 14.39
CA GLU A 150 -1.80 35.69 13.51
C GLU A 150 -1.46 34.78 12.32
N THR A 151 -0.18 34.47 12.11
CA THR A 151 0.22 33.56 11.03
C THR A 151 -0.14 32.12 11.40
N VAL A 152 -0.84 31.42 10.52
CA VAL A 152 -1.16 29.99 10.62
C VAL A 152 -0.21 29.19 9.74
N VAL A 153 0.36 28.14 10.29
CA VAL A 153 1.32 27.25 9.62
C VAL A 153 0.69 25.88 9.45
N ILE A 154 0.62 25.41 8.21
CA ILE A 154 0.34 24.03 7.85
C ILE A 154 1.67 23.32 7.61
N GLU A 155 1.89 22.23 8.32
CA GLU A 155 3.07 21.38 8.19
C GLU A 155 2.64 19.97 7.82
N THR A 156 3.29 19.40 6.81
CA THR A 156 3.08 18.03 6.38
C THR A 156 4.37 17.23 6.36
N VAL A 157 4.27 15.94 6.68
CA VAL A 157 5.40 15.00 6.76
C VAL A 157 5.00 13.69 6.08
N SER A 158 5.92 13.03 5.38
CA SER A 158 5.66 11.80 4.60
C SER A 158 4.51 11.95 3.60
N SER A 159 4.43 13.10 2.95
CA SER A 159 3.41 13.44 1.96
C SER A 159 4.07 13.93 0.68
N THR A 160 3.43 13.60 -0.44
CA THR A 160 3.73 14.21 -1.73
C THR A 160 2.91 15.49 -1.85
N CYS A 161 3.58 16.60 -2.16
CA CYS A 161 2.97 17.89 -2.40
C CYS A 161 3.21 18.29 -3.85
N THR A 162 2.15 18.61 -4.57
CA THR A 162 2.18 19.00 -5.99
C THR A 162 1.24 20.16 -6.22
N VAL A 163 1.57 21.06 -7.14
CA VAL A 163 0.67 22.13 -7.58
C VAL A 163 -0.02 21.68 -8.87
N VAL A 164 -1.34 21.82 -8.92
CA VAL A 164 -2.18 21.49 -10.07
C VAL A 164 -3.10 22.67 -10.39
N SER A 165 -3.75 22.68 -11.55
CA SER A 165 -4.78 23.68 -11.82
C SER A 165 -6.01 23.46 -10.93
N SER A 166 -6.71 24.54 -10.62
CA SER A 166 -8.01 24.49 -9.93
C SER A 166 -9.02 23.61 -10.66
N VAL A 167 -8.99 23.61 -12.01
CA VAL A 167 -9.84 22.78 -12.87
C VAL A 167 -9.61 21.29 -12.62
N VAL A 168 -8.35 20.85 -12.53
CA VAL A 168 -8.02 19.44 -12.24
C VAL A 168 -8.55 19.03 -10.85
N ALA A 169 -8.38 19.90 -9.86
CA ALA A 169 -8.85 19.63 -8.50
C ALA A 169 -10.40 19.54 -8.43
N ARG A 170 -11.10 20.52 -9.01
CA ARG A 170 -12.57 20.58 -9.05
C ARG A 170 -13.17 19.44 -9.87
N SER A 171 -12.59 19.11 -11.02
CA SER A 171 -13.01 17.98 -11.85
C SER A 171 -12.91 16.65 -11.10
N LYS A 172 -11.82 16.45 -10.34
CA LYS A 172 -11.67 15.27 -9.51
C LYS A 172 -12.72 15.21 -8.40
N LEU A 173 -13.00 16.31 -7.71
CA LEU A 173 -14.04 16.37 -6.69
C LEU A 173 -15.41 16.01 -7.28
N ASN A 174 -15.82 16.69 -8.36
CA ASN A 174 -17.12 16.49 -9.00
C ASN A 174 -17.36 15.04 -9.40
N ARG A 175 -16.33 14.39 -9.93
CA ARG A 175 -16.42 13.00 -10.42
C ARG A 175 -16.46 11.95 -9.30
N LEU A 176 -15.86 12.24 -8.15
CA LEU A 176 -15.59 11.24 -7.13
C LEU A 176 -16.32 11.46 -5.80
N GLN A 177 -16.80 12.68 -5.50
CA GLN A 177 -17.39 13.01 -4.20
C GLN A 177 -18.56 12.10 -3.81
N ARG A 178 -19.44 11.76 -4.74
CA ARG A 178 -20.60 10.89 -4.49
C ARG A 178 -20.21 9.43 -4.23
N LYS A 179 -18.98 9.06 -4.55
CA LYS A 179 -18.42 7.70 -4.38
C LYS A 179 -17.41 7.61 -3.23
N ASP A 180 -17.04 8.74 -2.61
CA ASP A 180 -16.03 8.76 -1.55
C ASP A 180 -16.54 8.05 -0.30
N VAL A 181 -15.78 7.07 0.18
CA VAL A 181 -16.13 6.29 1.37
C VAL A 181 -16.37 7.16 2.61
N CYS A 182 -15.75 8.35 2.67
CA CYS A 182 -15.87 9.33 3.75
C CYS A 182 -16.74 10.56 3.40
N ALA A 183 -17.39 10.59 2.23
CA ALA A 183 -18.37 11.63 1.95
C ALA A 183 -19.49 11.62 3.00
N ASP A 184 -20.10 12.77 3.24
CA ASP A 184 -21.22 12.89 4.18
C ASP A 184 -22.41 11.99 3.78
N ALA A 185 -23.37 11.84 4.69
CA ALA A 185 -24.50 10.95 4.50
C ALA A 185 -25.43 11.37 3.34
N THR A 186 -25.49 12.66 3.02
CA THR A 186 -26.34 13.19 1.95
C THR A 186 -25.68 13.12 0.57
N THR A 187 -24.35 13.08 0.52
CA THR A 187 -23.58 13.05 -0.73
C THR A 187 -23.24 11.63 -1.19
N PHE A 188 -23.00 10.68 -0.27
CA PHE A 188 -22.54 9.34 -0.65
C PHE A 188 -23.66 8.47 -1.22
N GLU A 189 -23.42 7.90 -2.39
CA GLU A 189 -24.36 7.04 -3.10
C GLU A 189 -23.75 5.66 -3.37
N PRO A 190 -24.10 4.64 -2.56
CA PRO A 190 -23.52 3.29 -2.70
C PRO A 190 -23.86 2.64 -4.04
N GLU A 191 -25.01 2.96 -4.63
CA GLU A 191 -25.45 2.46 -5.93
C GLU A 191 -24.48 2.88 -7.04
N LEU A 192 -23.97 4.11 -7.05
CA LEU A 192 -22.98 4.55 -8.05
C LEU A 192 -21.68 3.74 -7.96
N VAL A 193 -21.24 3.42 -6.74
CA VAL A 193 -20.04 2.58 -6.53
C VAL A 193 -20.31 1.14 -7.00
N LEU A 194 -21.49 0.63 -6.73
CA LEU A 194 -21.93 -0.72 -7.12
C LEU A 194 -21.90 -0.89 -8.64
N GLU A 195 -22.58 0.01 -9.36
CA GLU A 195 -22.66 -0.01 -10.82
C GLU A 195 -21.27 0.14 -11.46
N ASP A 196 -20.49 1.13 -11.03
CA ASP A 196 -19.13 1.36 -11.54
C ASP A 196 -18.21 0.14 -11.35
N ILE A 197 -18.33 -0.56 -10.22
CA ILE A 197 -17.53 -1.78 -9.96
C ILE A 197 -17.99 -2.93 -10.84
N PHE A 198 -19.30 -3.16 -11.00
CA PHE A 198 -19.78 -4.21 -11.89
C PHE A 198 -19.36 -3.94 -13.34
N GLU A 199 -19.53 -2.71 -13.82
CA GLU A 199 -19.27 -2.37 -15.21
C GLU A 199 -17.76 -2.38 -15.53
N LYS A 200 -16.93 -1.80 -14.67
CA LYS A 200 -15.51 -1.57 -14.97
C LYS A 200 -14.56 -2.59 -14.32
N ARG A 201 -15.04 -3.44 -13.41
CA ARG A 201 -14.21 -4.37 -12.61
C ARG A 201 -14.82 -5.77 -12.45
N SER A 202 -15.78 -6.18 -13.29
CA SER A 202 -16.43 -7.51 -13.25
C SER A 202 -15.46 -8.70 -13.12
N THR A 203 -14.40 -8.73 -13.92
CA THR A 203 -13.43 -9.84 -13.93
C THR A 203 -12.31 -9.70 -12.90
N ALA A 204 -12.31 -8.63 -12.10
CA ALA A 204 -11.33 -8.41 -11.06
C ALA A 204 -11.71 -9.16 -9.77
N MET A 205 -10.70 -9.49 -8.95
CA MET A 205 -10.96 -9.93 -7.58
C MET A 205 -11.60 -8.77 -6.81
N VAL A 206 -12.59 -9.07 -5.96
CA VAL A 206 -13.31 -8.08 -5.17
C VAL A 206 -12.36 -7.24 -4.30
N CYS A 207 -11.27 -7.85 -3.80
CA CYS A 207 -10.27 -7.12 -3.03
C CYS A 207 -9.54 -6.03 -3.83
N ASP A 208 -9.39 -6.20 -5.14
CA ASP A 208 -8.79 -5.20 -6.04
C ASP A 208 -9.83 -4.17 -6.46
N ALA A 209 -11.04 -4.63 -6.77
CA ALA A 209 -12.14 -3.78 -7.22
C ALA A 209 -12.52 -2.70 -6.19
N ILE A 210 -12.68 -3.07 -4.91
CA ILE A 210 -13.05 -2.11 -3.85
C ILE A 210 -11.87 -1.23 -3.41
N LEU A 211 -10.63 -1.59 -3.76
CA LEU A 211 -9.45 -0.74 -3.51
C LEU A 211 -9.26 0.36 -4.55
N ASP A 212 -10.05 0.32 -5.61
CA ASP A 212 -9.86 1.19 -6.73
C ASP A 212 -10.27 2.64 -6.42
N GLN A 213 -9.31 3.57 -6.48
CA GLN A 213 -9.56 4.96 -6.10
C GLN A 213 -10.44 5.73 -7.09
N GLU A 214 -10.67 5.22 -8.29
CA GLU A 214 -11.54 5.85 -9.29
C GLU A 214 -12.99 5.37 -9.19
N ARG A 215 -13.22 4.25 -8.50
CA ARG A 215 -14.56 3.68 -8.24
C ARG A 215 -15.00 3.85 -6.79
N PHE A 216 -14.14 3.53 -5.84
CA PHE A 216 -14.42 3.64 -4.41
C PHE A 216 -13.30 4.41 -3.66
N PRO A 217 -13.19 5.74 -3.90
CA PRO A 217 -12.13 6.56 -3.34
C PRO A 217 -12.09 6.50 -1.81
N GLY A 218 -10.87 6.48 -1.28
CA GLY A 218 -10.63 6.53 0.17
C GLY A 218 -10.47 5.16 0.82
N VAL A 219 -11.03 4.09 0.24
CA VAL A 219 -10.81 2.73 0.74
C VAL A 219 -9.34 2.36 0.63
N GLY A 220 -8.71 2.06 1.77
CA GLY A 220 -7.36 1.51 1.83
C GLY A 220 -7.35 0.06 2.27
N ASN A 221 -6.16 -0.44 2.62
CA ASN A 221 -5.97 -1.86 2.85
C ASN A 221 -6.72 -2.33 4.10
N ILE A 222 -6.74 -1.52 5.16
CA ILE A 222 -7.44 -1.86 6.41
C ILE A 222 -8.94 -1.86 6.16
N ILE A 223 -9.50 -0.78 5.57
CA ILE A 223 -10.93 -0.67 5.29
C ILE A 223 -11.41 -1.83 4.39
N LYS A 224 -10.64 -2.15 3.33
CA LYS A 224 -10.91 -3.31 2.46
C LYS A 224 -11.02 -4.61 3.26
N ILE A 225 -10.03 -4.87 4.11
CA ILE A 225 -9.91 -6.14 4.84
C ILE A 225 -11.04 -6.31 5.85
N GLU A 226 -11.29 -5.27 6.64
CA GLU A 226 -12.31 -5.31 7.69
C GLU A 226 -13.72 -5.27 7.09
N GLY A 227 -13.94 -4.50 6.02
CA GLY A 227 -15.21 -4.45 5.30
C GLY A 227 -15.58 -5.78 4.63
N LEU A 228 -14.65 -6.40 3.89
CA LEU A 228 -14.88 -7.74 3.29
C LEU A 228 -15.17 -8.80 4.35
N HIS A 229 -14.44 -8.73 5.47
CA HIS A 229 -14.66 -9.66 6.58
C HIS A 229 -16.05 -9.51 7.18
N LYS A 230 -16.47 -8.27 7.45
CA LYS A 230 -17.78 -7.98 8.00
C LYS A 230 -18.92 -8.35 7.04
N ALA A 231 -18.70 -8.22 5.74
CA ALA A 231 -19.62 -8.65 4.69
C ALA A 231 -19.62 -10.17 4.42
N GLY A 232 -18.70 -10.94 5.01
CA GLY A 232 -18.58 -12.39 4.79
C GLY A 232 -18.05 -12.78 3.41
N VAL A 233 -17.47 -11.85 2.65
CA VAL A 233 -17.04 -12.08 1.27
C VAL A 233 -15.56 -12.45 1.23
N HIS A 234 -15.23 -13.57 0.59
CA HIS A 234 -13.83 -13.98 0.40
C HIS A 234 -13.11 -13.04 -0.58
N PRO A 235 -11.90 -12.52 -0.25
CA PRO A 235 -11.24 -11.46 -1.02
C PRO A 235 -10.87 -11.85 -2.47
N ARG A 236 -10.72 -13.15 -2.74
CA ARG A 236 -10.40 -13.70 -4.07
C ARG A 236 -11.62 -13.91 -4.98
N ARG A 237 -12.86 -13.77 -4.48
CA ARG A 237 -14.04 -13.89 -5.35
C ARG A 237 -13.96 -12.82 -6.44
N LEU A 238 -14.35 -13.18 -7.65
CA LEU A 238 -14.46 -12.23 -8.75
C LEU A 238 -15.73 -11.40 -8.56
N VAL A 239 -15.73 -10.16 -9.04
CA VAL A 239 -16.91 -9.29 -8.92
C VAL A 239 -18.11 -9.90 -9.66
N GLU A 240 -17.89 -10.47 -10.84
CA GLU A 240 -18.92 -11.14 -11.63
C GLU A 240 -19.58 -12.34 -10.95
N THR A 241 -18.92 -12.94 -9.94
CA THR A 241 -19.50 -14.05 -9.18
C THR A 241 -20.22 -13.61 -7.92
N LEU A 242 -20.23 -12.32 -7.58
CA LEU A 242 -20.98 -11.77 -6.45
C LEU A 242 -22.40 -11.41 -6.87
N SER A 243 -23.35 -11.62 -5.97
CA SER A 243 -24.66 -10.99 -6.12
C SER A 243 -24.54 -9.47 -5.91
N ARG A 244 -25.49 -8.71 -6.46
CA ARG A 244 -25.55 -7.26 -6.24
C ARG A 244 -25.64 -6.91 -4.76
N GLU A 245 -26.40 -7.68 -4.00
CA GLU A 245 -26.58 -7.52 -2.56
C GLU A 245 -25.29 -7.81 -1.79
N GLU A 246 -24.51 -8.82 -2.20
CA GLU A 246 -23.21 -9.12 -1.59
C GLU A 246 -22.21 -7.96 -1.78
N LEU A 247 -22.13 -7.41 -3.00
CA LEU A 247 -21.24 -6.28 -3.27
C LEU A 247 -21.73 -5.00 -2.60
N LYS A 248 -23.04 -4.72 -2.64
CA LYS A 248 -23.63 -3.57 -1.94
C LYS A 248 -23.37 -3.63 -0.44
N ARG A 249 -23.57 -4.80 0.19
CA ARG A 249 -23.21 -5.02 1.60
C ARG A 249 -21.73 -4.76 1.83
N THR A 250 -20.86 -5.26 0.97
CA THR A 250 -19.40 -5.00 1.05
C THR A 250 -19.08 -3.50 1.04
N ILE A 251 -19.70 -2.74 0.13
CA ILE A 251 -19.52 -1.28 0.03
C ILE A 251 -19.98 -0.58 1.32
N LEU A 252 -21.16 -0.94 1.83
CA LEU A 252 -21.70 -0.38 3.06
C LEU A 252 -20.84 -0.71 4.29
N GLU A 253 -20.32 -1.93 4.40
CA GLU A 253 -19.45 -2.32 5.53
C GLU A 253 -18.08 -1.62 5.47
N CYS A 254 -17.52 -1.44 4.27
CA CYS A 254 -16.34 -0.59 4.09
C CYS A 254 -16.61 0.85 4.55
N ARG A 255 -17.76 1.42 4.17
CA ARG A 255 -18.17 2.75 4.61
C ARG A 255 -18.37 2.83 6.13
N ALA A 256 -19.10 1.90 6.72
CA ALA A 256 -19.34 1.86 8.16
C ALA A 256 -18.01 1.84 8.94
N TYR A 257 -17.05 1.00 8.52
CA TYR A 257 -15.72 0.97 9.13
C TYR A 257 -14.96 2.29 8.95
N ALA A 258 -15.00 2.89 7.76
CA ALA A 258 -14.35 4.16 7.47
C ALA A 258 -14.94 5.32 8.29
N MET A 259 -16.27 5.39 8.40
CA MET A 259 -16.97 6.42 9.17
C MET A 259 -16.74 6.26 10.67
N GLY A 260 -16.69 5.03 11.19
CA GLY A 260 -16.29 4.78 12.58
C GLY A 260 -14.84 5.20 12.86
N TRP A 261 -13.95 5.07 11.87
CA TRP A 261 -12.60 5.62 11.97
C TRP A 261 -12.62 7.16 11.95
N LEU A 262 -13.37 7.74 11.03
CA LEU A 262 -13.46 9.20 10.86
C LEU A 262 -13.96 9.88 12.14
N SER A 263 -15.05 9.39 12.72
CA SER A 263 -15.70 9.99 13.91
C SER A 263 -14.83 9.91 15.17
N THR A 264 -14.19 8.77 15.42
CA THR A 264 -13.35 8.56 16.61
C THR A 264 -11.91 9.07 16.42
N GLY A 265 -11.51 9.32 15.17
CA GLY A 265 -10.15 9.66 14.81
C GLY A 265 -9.14 8.52 14.94
N ARG A 266 -9.58 7.29 15.23
CA ARG A 266 -8.74 6.09 15.36
C ARG A 266 -9.41 4.93 14.63
N ALA A 267 -8.61 4.04 14.03
CA ALA A 267 -9.17 2.88 13.35
C ALA A 267 -9.96 2.02 14.36
N PRO A 268 -11.19 1.57 14.03
CA PRO A 268 -11.94 0.64 14.87
C PRO A 268 -11.18 -0.66 15.14
N ALA A 269 -11.68 -1.43 16.10
CA ALA A 269 -11.08 -2.71 16.46
C ALA A 269 -10.97 -3.64 15.23
N LYS A 270 -9.75 -4.07 14.93
CA LYS A 270 -9.43 -4.95 13.80
C LYS A 270 -9.74 -6.40 14.15
N GLN A 271 -10.65 -6.99 13.38
CA GLN A 271 -11.12 -8.36 13.56
C GLN A 271 -10.21 -9.36 12.86
N VAL A 272 -9.61 -8.98 11.73
CA VAL A 272 -8.74 -9.88 10.95
C VAL A 272 -7.43 -9.23 10.52
N TYR A 273 -7.36 -7.90 10.36
CA TYR A 273 -6.13 -7.22 9.96
C TYR A 273 -5.01 -7.42 10.99
N ASN A 274 -3.89 -8.00 10.56
CA ASN A 274 -2.74 -8.31 11.41
C ASN A 274 -3.12 -9.18 12.64
N ARG A 275 -4.08 -10.09 12.46
CA ARG A 275 -4.50 -11.08 13.46
C ARG A 275 -4.18 -12.49 12.96
N THR A 276 -4.03 -13.42 13.90
CA THR A 276 -3.86 -14.85 13.62
C THR A 276 -5.15 -15.65 13.87
N LYS A 277 -6.04 -15.15 14.74
CA LYS A 277 -7.39 -15.65 15.02
C LYS A 277 -8.41 -14.56 14.72
N CYS A 278 -9.58 -14.94 14.22
CA CYS A 278 -10.66 -14.01 13.88
C CYS A 278 -11.29 -13.46 15.17
N GLY A 279 -11.33 -12.13 15.32
CA GLY A 279 -11.92 -11.47 16.50
C GLY A 279 -13.45 -11.51 16.56
N SER A 280 -14.13 -11.85 15.46
CA SER A 280 -15.60 -11.90 15.43
C SER A 280 -16.15 -13.30 15.71
N CYS A 281 -15.65 -14.34 15.04
CA CYS A 281 -16.11 -15.70 15.32
C CYS A 281 -15.28 -16.43 16.39
N ASN A 282 -14.09 -15.94 16.75
CA ASN A 282 -13.15 -16.53 17.73
C ASN A 282 -12.64 -17.96 17.44
N VAL A 283 -13.24 -18.67 16.47
CA VAL A 283 -12.88 -20.06 16.13
C VAL A 283 -12.09 -20.14 14.82
N GLY A 284 -12.30 -19.22 13.88
CA GLY A 284 -11.67 -19.26 12.56
C GLY A 284 -10.22 -18.75 12.58
N ARG A 285 -9.34 -19.45 11.87
CA ARG A 285 -7.97 -19.00 11.60
C ARG A 285 -7.99 -17.85 10.60
N VAL A 286 -7.14 -16.85 10.84
CA VAL A 286 -6.92 -15.77 9.88
C VAL A 286 -5.76 -16.13 8.96
N ARG A 287 -6.00 -16.11 7.66
CA ARG A 287 -4.98 -16.25 6.63
C ARG A 287 -4.37 -14.91 6.29
N MET A 288 -3.13 -14.93 5.84
CA MET A 288 -2.40 -13.75 5.38
C MET A 288 -1.70 -14.12 4.08
N VAL A 289 -2.11 -13.50 2.98
CA VAL A 289 -1.51 -13.73 1.66
C VAL A 289 -1.38 -12.40 0.93
N LYS A 290 -0.27 -12.22 0.21
CA LYS A 290 -0.16 -11.14 -0.78
C LYS A 290 -1.00 -11.53 -1.99
N MET A 291 -2.02 -10.74 -2.27
CA MET A 291 -2.92 -10.93 -3.40
C MET A 291 -3.23 -9.60 -4.05
N GLY A 292 -3.73 -9.68 -5.28
CA GLY A 292 -4.01 -8.55 -6.14
C GLY A 292 -3.21 -8.65 -7.44
N LYS A 293 -3.88 -8.46 -8.58
CA LYS A 293 -3.22 -8.42 -9.89
C LYS A 293 -2.60 -7.05 -10.16
N ASP A 294 -3.31 -5.99 -9.78
CA ASP A 294 -2.86 -4.61 -10.04
C ASP A 294 -1.78 -4.17 -9.06
N LEU A 295 -2.03 -4.39 -7.76
CA LEU A 295 -1.12 -4.04 -6.66
C LEU A 295 -1.17 -5.15 -5.61
N SER A 296 -0.14 -5.99 -5.60
CA SER A 296 -0.06 -7.11 -4.65
C SER A 296 0.09 -6.60 -3.21
N ARG A 297 -1.02 -6.62 -2.45
CA ARG A 297 -1.10 -6.17 -1.06
C ARG A 297 -1.38 -7.34 -0.13
N VAL A 298 -0.77 -7.30 1.05
CA VAL A 298 -1.07 -8.26 2.11
C VAL A 298 -2.54 -8.14 2.49
N THR A 299 -3.28 -9.24 2.34
CA THR A 299 -4.70 -9.34 2.62
C THR A 299 -4.91 -10.41 3.68
N PHE A 300 -5.77 -10.07 4.64
CA PHE A 300 -6.16 -10.97 5.73
C PHE A 300 -7.63 -11.36 5.56
N TRP A 301 -7.97 -12.62 5.85
CA TRP A 301 -9.35 -13.08 5.87
C TRP A 301 -9.51 -14.26 6.83
N CYS A 302 -10.73 -14.46 7.33
CA CYS A 302 -11.06 -15.61 8.16
C CYS A 302 -11.52 -16.79 7.28
N GLU A 303 -10.92 -17.97 7.44
CA GLU A 303 -11.32 -19.16 6.66
C GLU A 303 -12.75 -19.63 6.95
N LYS A 304 -13.29 -19.32 8.13
CA LYS A 304 -14.66 -19.68 8.52
C LYS A 304 -15.70 -18.64 8.12
N CYS A 305 -15.46 -17.37 8.43
CA CYS A 305 -16.42 -16.29 8.14
C CYS A 305 -16.47 -15.91 6.66
N GLN A 306 -15.40 -16.20 5.91
CA GLN A 306 -15.28 -15.84 4.49
C GLN A 306 -14.90 -17.10 3.70
N PRO A 307 -15.80 -18.10 3.60
CA PRO A 307 -15.52 -19.31 2.83
C PRO A 307 -15.37 -18.97 1.35
N PHE A 308 -14.49 -19.68 0.64
CA PHE A 308 -14.38 -19.58 -0.80
C PHE A 308 -15.26 -20.66 -1.43
N ALA A 309 -16.44 -20.27 -1.93
CA ALA A 309 -17.30 -21.18 -2.69
C ALA A 309 -16.53 -21.69 -3.92
N GLY A 310 -16.22 -22.99 -3.92
CA GLY A 310 -15.35 -23.65 -4.91
C GLY A 310 -14.32 -24.63 -4.33
N MET A 311 -14.24 -24.82 -3.01
CA MET A 311 -13.35 -25.84 -2.40
C MET A 311 -14.03 -26.86 -1.47
N ASP A 312 -15.37 -26.99 -1.46
CA ASP A 312 -16.05 -28.10 -0.78
C ASP A 312 -17.38 -28.47 -1.47
N VAL A 313 -17.33 -29.27 -2.54
CA VAL A 313 -18.40 -30.24 -2.86
C VAL A 313 -17.77 -31.50 -3.48
N ALA A 314 -17.44 -32.47 -2.62
CA ALA A 314 -17.38 -33.88 -3.00
C ALA A 314 -18.03 -34.73 -1.90
N LYS A 315 -19.37 -34.69 -1.96
CA LYS A 315 -20.46 -35.63 -1.62
C LYS A 315 -20.27 -36.79 -0.59
N PRO A 316 -21.37 -37.21 0.08
CA PRO A 316 -21.37 -38.34 1.01
C PRO A 316 -21.05 -39.64 0.28
N ARG A 317 -20.23 -40.50 0.89
CA ARG A 317 -19.95 -41.85 0.39
C ARG A 317 -21.14 -42.78 0.62
N THR A 318 -22.00 -42.95 -0.37
CA THR A 318 -22.84 -44.15 -0.49
C THR A 318 -22.00 -45.29 -1.09
N ARG A 319 -21.90 -46.40 -0.35
CA ARG A 319 -21.35 -47.67 -0.85
C ARG A 319 -22.28 -48.22 -1.92
N VAL A 320 -21.79 -48.36 -3.14
CA VAL A 320 -22.36 -49.28 -4.13
C VAL A 320 -21.21 -50.14 -4.66
N LEU A 321 -21.31 -51.44 -4.41
CA LEU A 321 -20.53 -52.46 -5.10
C LEU A 321 -20.94 -52.46 -6.57
N GLN A 322 -19.98 -52.54 -7.50
CA GLN A 322 -20.05 -53.48 -8.62
C GLN A 322 -18.76 -53.52 -9.48
N ASN A 323 -18.27 -54.75 -9.59
CA ASN A 323 -17.65 -55.47 -10.70
C ASN A 323 -17.01 -54.77 -11.92
N LYS A 324 -15.80 -55.28 -12.19
CA LYS A 324 -15.08 -55.49 -13.45
C LYS A 324 -15.91 -55.40 -14.74
N THR A 325 -15.39 -54.65 -15.72
CA THR A 325 -14.94 -55.19 -17.02
C THR A 325 -14.00 -54.21 -17.73
N SER A 326 -12.98 -54.78 -18.35
CA SER A 326 -11.81 -54.15 -18.96
C SER A 326 -12.06 -53.86 -20.44
N ILE A 327 -11.63 -52.69 -20.95
CA ILE A 327 -11.18 -52.53 -22.34
C ILE A 327 -10.00 -51.55 -22.35
N ASN A 328 -8.85 -52.04 -22.82
CA ASN A 328 -7.60 -51.31 -23.00
C ASN A 328 -7.65 -50.48 -24.29
N VAL A 329 -7.30 -49.19 -24.19
CA VAL A 329 -6.81 -48.40 -25.33
C VAL A 329 -5.51 -47.75 -24.91
N THR A 330 -4.42 -48.24 -25.47
CA THR A 330 -3.04 -47.81 -25.27
C THR A 330 -2.78 -46.51 -26.02
N VAL A 331 -2.34 -45.47 -25.32
CA VAL A 331 -1.75 -44.25 -25.90
C VAL A 331 -0.37 -44.04 -25.24
N PRO A 332 0.70 -43.69 -25.97
CA PRO A 332 2.07 -43.81 -25.46
C PRO A 332 2.35 -42.85 -24.30
N GLU A 333 2.89 -43.44 -23.23
CA GLU A 333 3.34 -42.77 -22.02
C GLU A 333 4.64 -42.02 -22.28
N VAL A 334 4.57 -40.68 -22.30
CA VAL A 334 5.78 -39.84 -22.20
C VAL A 334 6.24 -39.89 -20.74
N HIS A 335 7.25 -40.72 -20.47
CA HIS A 335 7.89 -40.84 -19.16
C HIS A 335 8.34 -39.47 -18.63
N ALA A 336 7.59 -38.92 -17.69
CA ALA A 336 8.11 -37.94 -16.75
C ALA A 336 8.98 -38.69 -15.72
N PRO A 337 10.19 -38.20 -15.38
CA PRO A 337 11.07 -38.89 -14.45
C PRO A 337 10.44 -38.98 -13.05
N PRO A 338 10.74 -40.04 -12.28
CA PRO A 338 10.09 -40.28 -10.99
C PRO A 338 10.41 -39.14 -10.01
N VAL A 339 9.37 -38.46 -9.55
CA VAL A 339 9.48 -37.48 -8.46
C VAL A 339 9.79 -38.27 -7.19
N LEU A 340 11.03 -38.18 -6.72
CA LEU A 340 11.45 -38.73 -5.41
C LEU A 340 10.68 -38.02 -4.28
N THR A 341 9.46 -38.48 -3.99
CA THR A 341 8.66 -38.01 -2.86
C THR A 341 9.27 -38.52 -1.57
N SER A 342 9.98 -37.64 -0.87
CA SER A 342 10.66 -37.94 0.39
C SER A 342 9.64 -37.95 1.52
N CYS A 343 9.21 -39.15 1.90
CA CYS A 343 8.34 -39.39 3.04
C CYS A 343 9.16 -39.74 4.29
N CYS A 344 8.63 -39.42 5.47
CA CYS A 344 9.13 -40.00 6.71
C CYS A 344 8.74 -41.48 6.72
N PRO A 345 9.67 -42.43 6.92
CA PRO A 345 9.34 -43.86 6.93
C PRO A 345 8.31 -44.24 8.01
N GLN A 346 8.28 -43.49 9.12
CA GLN A 346 7.38 -43.74 10.26
C GLN A 346 6.06 -42.98 10.17
N HIS A 347 6.05 -41.78 9.56
CA HIS A 347 4.93 -40.83 9.67
C HIS A 347 4.42 -40.32 8.32
N GLY A 348 4.90 -40.92 7.22
CA GLY A 348 4.51 -40.58 5.85
C GLY A 348 4.97 -39.20 5.39
N SER A 349 4.48 -38.77 4.22
CA SER A 349 4.89 -37.50 3.57
C SER A 349 4.26 -36.25 4.21
N LYS A 350 3.06 -36.35 4.80
CA LYS A 350 2.29 -35.20 5.35
C LYS A 350 2.92 -34.56 6.61
N THR A 351 3.87 -35.24 7.22
CA THR A 351 4.58 -34.80 8.43
C THR A 351 5.95 -34.21 8.12
N VAL A 352 6.45 -34.40 6.90
CA VAL A 352 7.75 -33.88 6.47
C VAL A 352 7.63 -32.40 6.13
N VAL A 353 8.54 -31.59 6.68
CA VAL A 353 8.64 -30.15 6.43
C VAL A 353 10.00 -29.82 5.84
N LEU A 354 10.00 -28.92 4.86
CA LEU A 354 11.20 -28.40 4.20
C LEU A 354 11.71 -27.16 4.96
N ARG A 355 13.00 -27.15 5.28
CA ARG A 355 13.67 -26.14 6.10
C ARG A 355 14.98 -25.70 5.44
N ARG A 356 15.53 -24.58 5.92
CA ARG A 356 16.80 -24.01 5.48
C ARG A 356 17.76 -23.87 6.65
N VAL A 357 19.02 -24.22 6.46
CA VAL A 357 20.08 -23.99 7.46
C VAL A 357 20.36 -22.49 7.57
N ARG A 358 20.25 -21.91 8.77
CA ARG A 358 20.49 -20.48 9.03
C ARG A 358 21.71 -20.18 9.91
N LYS A 359 22.39 -21.21 10.45
CA LYS A 359 23.55 -21.06 11.32
C LYS A 359 24.72 -20.45 10.53
N ALA A 360 25.11 -19.22 10.87
CA ALA A 360 26.05 -18.39 10.09
C ALA A 360 27.44 -19.02 9.89
N ALA A 361 27.92 -19.81 10.86
CA ALA A 361 29.23 -20.47 10.83
C ALA A 361 29.18 -21.93 10.34
N SER A 362 28.08 -22.39 9.74
CA SER A 362 27.97 -23.77 9.24
C SER A 362 28.44 -23.89 7.79
N PRO A 363 29.19 -24.94 7.42
CA PRO A 363 29.52 -25.23 6.01
C PRO A 363 28.28 -25.52 5.16
N ASN A 364 27.12 -25.79 5.79
CA ASN A 364 25.85 -26.06 5.13
C ASN A 364 24.89 -24.86 5.15
N ILE A 365 25.35 -23.65 5.45
CA ILE A 365 24.48 -22.45 5.48
C ILE A 365 23.70 -22.30 4.17
N ASN A 366 22.41 -21.97 4.30
CA ASN A 366 21.44 -21.83 3.21
C ASN A 366 21.07 -23.10 2.45
N ARG A 367 21.64 -24.28 2.79
CA ARG A 367 21.19 -25.57 2.25
C ARG A 367 19.79 -25.93 2.74
N LEU A 368 19.10 -26.72 1.94
CA LEU A 368 17.71 -27.11 2.16
C LEU A 368 17.64 -28.55 2.64
N PHE A 369 16.88 -28.80 3.69
CA PHE A 369 16.73 -30.13 4.27
C PHE A 369 15.29 -30.37 4.71
N ARG A 370 14.91 -31.64 4.80
CA ARG A 370 13.61 -32.09 5.28
C ARG A 370 13.74 -32.69 6.66
N THR A 371 12.78 -32.41 7.54
CA THR A 371 12.61 -33.12 8.83
C THR A 371 11.16 -33.50 9.07
N CYS A 372 10.93 -34.52 9.89
CA CYS A 372 9.57 -34.82 10.35
C CYS A 372 9.17 -33.82 11.45
N LYS A 373 7.93 -33.34 11.42
CA LYS A 373 7.37 -32.43 12.44
C LYS A 373 6.88 -33.13 13.71
N VAL A 374 6.85 -34.48 13.71
CA VAL A 374 6.47 -35.26 14.89
C VAL A 374 7.59 -35.20 15.92
N GLN A 375 7.25 -34.86 17.15
CA GLN A 375 8.21 -34.70 18.25
C GLN A 375 8.96 -36.02 18.50
N GLY A 376 10.29 -35.94 18.64
CA GLY A 376 11.15 -37.12 18.86
C GLY A 376 11.48 -37.94 17.61
N CYS A 377 10.89 -37.64 16.44
CA CYS A 377 11.23 -38.36 15.20
C CYS A 377 12.59 -37.90 14.63
N PRO A 378 13.56 -38.80 14.41
CA PRO A 378 14.91 -38.44 13.95
C PRO A 378 15.03 -38.23 12.44
N TYR A 379 13.92 -38.31 11.69
CA TYR A 379 13.95 -38.25 10.23
C TYR A 379 14.56 -36.94 9.70
N PHE A 380 15.61 -37.09 8.88
CA PHE A 380 16.33 -36.01 8.20
C PHE A 380 16.74 -36.44 6.79
N SER A 381 16.61 -35.54 5.81
CA SER A 381 17.20 -35.75 4.48
C SER A 381 17.55 -34.42 3.80
N TRP A 382 18.65 -34.35 3.06
CA TRP A 382 18.94 -33.18 2.22
C TRP A 382 17.93 -33.07 1.07
N ALA A 383 17.37 -31.88 0.91
CA ALA A 383 16.34 -31.62 -0.08
C ALA A 383 16.88 -31.06 -1.39
N ASP A 384 18.11 -30.54 -1.36
CA ASP A 384 18.83 -29.90 -2.48
C ASP A 384 19.85 -30.83 -3.15
N SER A 385 19.83 -32.13 -2.84
CA SER A 385 20.82 -33.09 -3.37
C SER A 385 20.80 -33.18 -4.90
N HIS A 386 19.63 -33.03 -5.53
CA HIS A 386 19.43 -33.04 -6.98
C HIS A 386 19.87 -31.76 -7.69
N LEU A 387 20.18 -30.69 -6.96
CA LEU A 387 20.66 -29.46 -7.56
C LEU A 387 22.12 -29.61 -8.02
N PRO A 388 22.49 -29.04 -9.19
CA PRO A 388 23.81 -29.18 -9.78
C PRO A 388 24.90 -28.58 -8.88
N LEU A 389 26.13 -29.07 -9.06
CA LEU A 389 27.32 -28.41 -8.52
C LEU A 389 27.69 -27.23 -9.44
N CYS A 390 28.36 -26.22 -8.89
CA CYS A 390 28.95 -25.17 -9.72
C CYS A 390 30.24 -25.69 -10.41
N GLY A 391 30.83 -24.89 -11.31
CA GLY A 391 32.10 -25.24 -11.99
C GLY A 391 33.31 -25.39 -11.04
N CYS A 392 33.20 -24.98 -9.78
CA CYS A 392 34.20 -25.24 -8.74
C CYS A 392 33.95 -26.58 -8.01
N HIS A 393 33.00 -27.39 -8.46
CA HIS A 393 32.51 -28.61 -7.80
C HIS A 393 31.93 -28.39 -6.38
N ILE A 394 31.53 -27.15 -6.06
CA ILE A 394 30.88 -26.79 -4.79
C ILE A 394 29.36 -26.84 -4.94
N LYS A 395 28.64 -27.21 -3.88
CA LYS A 395 27.17 -27.23 -3.88
C LYS A 395 26.58 -25.84 -4.16
N THR A 396 25.57 -25.82 -5.02
CA THR A 396 24.79 -24.62 -5.28
C THR A 396 23.72 -24.42 -4.21
N ILE A 397 23.37 -23.16 -3.95
CA ILE A 397 22.32 -22.77 -3.01
C ILE A 397 21.19 -22.03 -3.72
N LEU A 398 19.97 -22.32 -3.30
CA LEU A 398 18.75 -21.73 -3.87
C LEU A 398 18.48 -20.33 -3.28
N ARG A 399 18.39 -19.32 -4.14
CA ARG A 399 18.13 -17.90 -3.79
C ARG A 399 16.96 -17.32 -4.58
N VAL A 400 16.33 -16.30 -4.02
CA VAL A 400 15.27 -15.53 -4.68
C VAL A 400 15.85 -14.24 -5.25
N SER A 401 15.54 -13.91 -6.50
CA SER A 401 15.86 -12.59 -7.04
C SER A 401 14.92 -11.54 -6.46
N LYS A 402 15.47 -10.46 -5.93
CA LYS A 402 14.70 -9.35 -5.32
C LYS A 402 14.42 -8.20 -6.29
N THR A 403 14.78 -8.36 -7.56
CA THR A 403 14.58 -7.31 -8.59
C THR A 403 13.17 -7.36 -9.15
N GLU A 404 12.59 -6.18 -9.37
CA GLU A 404 11.23 -5.97 -9.85
C GLU A 404 10.96 -6.69 -11.19
N ARG A 405 11.93 -6.63 -12.12
CA ARG A 405 11.86 -7.26 -13.45
C ARG A 405 11.78 -8.79 -13.43
N THR A 406 12.25 -9.44 -12.36
CA THR A 406 12.30 -10.91 -12.28
C THR A 406 11.29 -11.50 -11.30
N GLY A 407 10.48 -10.66 -10.64
CA GLY A 407 9.28 -11.10 -9.94
C GLY A 407 9.48 -12.14 -8.83
N GLY A 408 10.65 -12.18 -8.18
CA GLY A 408 10.90 -13.21 -7.16
C GLY A 408 11.26 -14.59 -7.72
N ARG A 409 11.74 -14.67 -8.98
CA ARG A 409 12.22 -15.94 -9.54
C ARG A 409 13.39 -16.52 -8.74
N TRP A 410 13.40 -17.84 -8.64
CA TRP A 410 14.45 -18.59 -7.97
C TRP A 410 15.66 -18.81 -8.89
N PHE A 411 16.85 -18.62 -8.35
CA PHE A 411 18.12 -18.90 -9.02
C PHE A 411 19.08 -19.67 -8.11
N LEU A 412 20.04 -20.37 -8.72
CA LEU A 412 21.13 -21.07 -8.07
C LEU A 412 22.39 -20.20 -8.09
N SER A 413 23.12 -20.18 -6.98
CA SER A 413 24.46 -19.57 -6.89
C SER A 413 25.43 -20.49 -6.16
N CYS A 414 26.73 -20.31 -6.37
CA CYS A 414 27.75 -21.02 -5.59
C CYS A 414 27.63 -20.73 -4.08
N ALA A 415 27.73 -21.76 -3.22
CA ALA A 415 27.70 -21.58 -1.77
C ALA A 415 28.87 -20.73 -1.23
N ALA A 416 30.06 -20.88 -1.83
CA ALA A 416 31.27 -20.16 -1.44
C ALA A 416 31.24 -18.65 -1.74
N ALA A 417 30.33 -18.19 -2.62
CA ALA A 417 30.15 -16.76 -2.90
C ALA A 417 29.57 -15.98 -1.70
N SER A 418 29.09 -16.68 -0.65
CA SER A 418 28.43 -16.08 0.51
C SER A 418 29.32 -15.89 1.74
N SER A 419 30.55 -16.42 1.73
CA SER A 419 31.53 -16.26 2.81
C SER A 419 32.52 -15.14 2.48
N ARG A 420 32.26 -13.92 2.94
CA ARG A 420 33.24 -12.80 2.91
C ARG A 420 34.32 -12.93 4.00
N SER A 421 34.76 -14.14 4.31
CA SER A 421 35.87 -14.35 5.23
C SER A 421 36.58 -15.63 4.86
N HIS A 422 37.58 -15.53 3.99
CA HIS A 422 38.94 -15.95 4.30
C HIS A 422 39.88 -15.30 3.28
N LYS A 423 40.90 -14.62 3.80
CA LYS A 423 42.08 -14.19 3.05
C LYS A 423 42.71 -15.41 2.39
N SER A 424 42.59 -15.55 1.08
CA SER A 424 43.65 -16.10 0.25
C SER A 424 43.54 -15.52 -1.16
N GLN A 425 44.71 -15.25 -1.72
CA GLN A 425 44.92 -14.44 -2.91
C GLN A 425 44.28 -15.04 -4.17
N LYS A 426 43.83 -14.15 -5.07
CA LYS A 426 43.52 -14.42 -6.48
C LYS A 426 42.50 -15.54 -6.76
N SER A 427 41.24 -15.33 -6.39
CA SER A 427 40.14 -15.75 -7.28
C SER A 427 38.95 -14.83 -7.09
N ASN A 428 38.50 -14.20 -8.18
CA ASN A 428 37.18 -13.58 -8.22
C ASN A 428 36.17 -14.67 -7.81
N GLY A 429 35.35 -14.40 -6.79
CA GLY A 429 34.39 -15.37 -6.28
C GLY A 429 33.57 -16.02 -7.40
N CYS A 430 33.28 -17.31 -7.28
CA CYS A 430 32.58 -18.08 -8.30
C CYS A 430 31.27 -17.39 -8.75
N ALA A 431 31.24 -16.94 -10.00
CA ALA A 431 30.10 -16.21 -10.60
C ALA A 431 28.99 -17.13 -11.12
N PHE A 432 28.94 -18.39 -10.68
CA PHE A 432 27.92 -19.34 -11.11
C PHE A 432 26.51 -18.80 -10.81
N PHE A 433 25.70 -18.69 -11.86
CA PHE A 433 24.33 -18.25 -11.83
C PHE A 433 23.50 -19.08 -12.80
N GLN A 434 22.38 -19.62 -12.32
CA GLN A 434 21.44 -20.34 -13.17
C GLN A 434 20.01 -20.14 -12.65
N TRP A 435 19.08 -19.79 -13.54
CA TRP A 435 17.65 -19.80 -13.18
C TRP A 435 17.19 -21.23 -12.91
N VAL A 436 16.43 -21.43 -11.83
CA VAL A 436 16.00 -22.77 -11.43
C VAL A 436 14.87 -23.22 -12.36
N THR A 437 15.00 -24.42 -12.92
CA THR A 437 13.98 -24.99 -13.81
C THR A 437 12.78 -25.52 -13.02
N PRO A 438 11.60 -25.68 -13.66
CA PRO A 438 10.45 -26.31 -13.00
C PRO A 438 10.75 -27.70 -12.43
N GLY A 439 11.52 -28.53 -13.15
CA GLY A 439 11.95 -29.85 -12.67
C GLY A 439 12.86 -29.79 -11.45
N GLN A 440 13.73 -28.79 -11.36
CA GLN A 440 14.58 -28.56 -10.18
C GLN A 440 13.79 -28.00 -8.99
N MET A 441 12.72 -27.23 -9.24
CA MET A 441 11.83 -26.71 -8.19
C MET A 441 10.81 -27.74 -7.69
N ALA A 442 10.42 -28.72 -8.50
CA ALA A 442 9.35 -29.66 -8.17
C ALA A 442 9.59 -30.44 -6.86
N PRO A 443 10.80 -30.95 -6.55
CA PRO A 443 11.06 -31.58 -5.26
C PRO A 443 11.04 -30.58 -4.10
N LEU A 444 11.28 -29.30 -4.34
CA LEU A 444 11.43 -28.25 -3.34
C LEU A 444 10.12 -27.50 -3.05
N GLN A 445 8.99 -28.01 -3.54
CA GLN A 445 7.66 -27.44 -3.29
C GLN A 445 7.37 -27.40 -1.78
N GLY A 446 6.99 -26.21 -1.30
CA GLY A 446 6.82 -25.91 0.13
C GLY A 446 7.74 -24.80 0.66
N LEU A 447 8.76 -24.39 -0.11
CA LEU A 447 9.55 -23.19 0.21
C LEU A 447 8.86 -21.92 -0.30
N SER A 448 8.61 -20.99 0.62
CA SER A 448 8.25 -19.62 0.25
C SER A 448 9.50 -18.91 -0.26
N PRO A 449 9.42 -18.06 -1.30
CA PRO A 449 10.53 -17.20 -1.75
C PRO A 449 11.13 -16.31 -0.66
N LEU A 450 10.51 -16.25 0.53
CA LEU A 450 10.90 -15.41 1.65
C LEU A 450 11.15 -16.17 2.97
N SER A 451 11.13 -17.52 2.98
CA SER A 451 11.40 -18.31 4.20
C SER A 451 12.88 -18.56 4.45
#